data_AF-A0A4D6Y7M1-F1
#
_entry.id   AF-A0A4D6Y7M1-F1
#
_cell.length_a   1.000
_cell.length_b   1.000
_cell.length_c   1.000
_cell.angle_alpha   90.00
_cell.angle_beta   90.00
_cell.angle_gamma   90.00
#
_symmetry.space_group_name_H-M   'P 1'
#
loop_
_entity.id
_entity.type
_entity.pdbx_description
1 polymer ?
#
loop_
_entity_poly.entity_id
_entity_poly.type
_entity_poly.pdbx_seq_one_letter_code
_entity_poly.pdbx_strand_id
1 'polypeptide(L)'
;ASLINHDGLEMFEGLPQPLPVARYHSLICNKIPKNFIINSYFNDMIMSVRNNLDYVCGFQFHPESILTTSGALLLEKIIDWASSKYK
;
A
#
# COMPACT_ATOMS: atom_id res chain seq x y z
N ALA A 1 2.44 -13.80 -7.52
CA ALA A 1 2.21 -12.36 -7.28
C ALA A 1 0.73 -12.06 -7.53
N SER A 2 0.16 -11.08 -6.81
CA SER A 2 -1.18 -10.53 -7.09
C SER A 2 -1.02 -9.17 -7.76
N LEU A 3 -1.82 -8.86 -8.77
CA LEU A 3 -1.79 -7.57 -9.47
C LEU A 3 -2.80 -6.63 -8.80
N ILE A 4 -2.33 -5.74 -7.93
CA ILE A 4 -3.22 -4.83 -7.19
C ILE A 4 -3.45 -3.55 -7.99
N ASN A 5 -4.63 -2.97 -7.85
CA ASN A 5 -4.92 -1.62 -8.31
C ASN A 5 -4.73 -0.64 -7.15
N HIS A 6 -4.08 0.49 -7.39
CA HIS A 6 -3.88 1.55 -6.39
C HIS A 6 -4.40 2.91 -6.85
N ASP A 7 -4.52 3.87 -5.92
CA ASP A 7 -4.97 5.24 -6.23
C ASP A 7 -3.91 6.07 -6.97
N GLY A 8 -2.65 5.64 -6.96
CA GLY A 8 -1.54 6.32 -7.64
C GLY A 8 -1.09 7.59 -6.92
N LEU A 9 -1.48 7.75 -5.65
CA LEU A 9 -1.17 8.91 -4.82
C LEU A 9 -0.17 8.52 -3.73
N GLU A 10 0.54 9.52 -3.21
CA GLU A 10 1.49 9.36 -2.08
C GLU A 10 2.51 8.25 -2.33
N MET A 11 2.49 7.17 -1.53
CA MET A 11 3.37 6.02 -1.63
C MET A 11 3.28 5.27 -2.97
N PHE A 12 2.18 5.45 -3.72
CA PHE A 12 1.98 4.80 -5.01
C PHE A 12 2.29 5.70 -6.22
N GLU A 13 2.74 6.94 -6.00
CA GLU A 13 3.06 7.86 -7.08
C GLU A 13 4.20 7.31 -7.96
N GLY A 14 3.97 7.26 -9.28
CA GLY A 14 4.93 6.78 -10.26
C GLY A 14 5.14 5.26 -10.30
N LEU A 15 4.38 4.48 -9.52
CA LEU A 15 4.41 3.02 -9.57
C LEU A 15 3.54 2.47 -10.72
N PRO A 16 3.88 1.28 -11.26
CA PRO A 16 3.13 0.67 -12.35
C PRO A 16 1.71 0.28 -11.91
N GLN A 17 0.74 0.49 -12.81
CA GLN A 17 -0.66 0.10 -12.61
C GLN A 17 -1.05 -0.99 -13.64
N PRO A 18 -1.52 -2.17 -13.19
CA PRO A 18 -1.55 -2.66 -11.81
C PRO A 18 -0.16 -3.05 -11.27
N LEU A 19 0.01 -3.01 -9.95
CA LEU A 19 1.27 -3.30 -9.27
C LEU A 19 1.38 -4.80 -8.89
N PRO A 20 2.38 -5.55 -9.37
CA PRO A 20 2.63 -6.91 -8.90
C PRO A 20 3.20 -6.92 -7.46
N VAL A 21 2.51 -7.62 -6.56
CA VAL A 21 2.93 -7.75 -5.15
C VAL A 21 2.93 -9.19 -4.65
N ALA A 22 3.76 -9.45 -3.64
CA ALA A 22 3.83 -10.71 -2.92
C ALA A 22 2.76 -10.81 -1.82
N ARG A 23 1.98 -11.88 -1.80
CA ARG A 23 0.92 -12.12 -0.82
C ARG A 23 1.05 -13.54 -0.26
N TYR A 24 1.08 -13.67 1.06
CA TYR A 24 1.18 -14.96 1.77
C TYR A 24 0.04 -15.21 2.77
N HIS A 25 -0.84 -14.23 2.98
CA HIS A 25 -1.90 -14.27 4.00
C HIS A 25 -3.26 -14.65 3.42
N SER A 26 -4.01 -15.48 4.15
CA SER A 26 -5.39 -15.86 3.84
C SER A 26 -6.44 -14.95 4.49
N LEU A 27 -6.14 -14.35 5.64
CA LEU A 27 -7.03 -13.42 6.35
C LEU A 27 -6.94 -12.02 5.72
N ILE A 28 -8.08 -11.33 5.70
CA ILE A 28 -8.25 -10.03 5.06
C ILE A 28 -9.00 -9.12 6.03
N CYS A 29 -8.56 -7.86 6.14
CA CYS A 29 -9.30 -6.85 6.86
C CYS A 29 -10.53 -6.40 6.06
N ASN A 30 -11.73 -6.57 6.63
CA ASN A 30 -13.00 -6.21 5.98
C ASN A 30 -13.69 -4.99 6.61
N LYS A 31 -13.19 -4.50 7.75
CA LYS A 31 -13.72 -3.34 8.47
C LYS A 31 -12.62 -2.33 8.68
N ILE A 32 -12.64 -1.28 7.86
CA ILE A 32 -11.71 -0.17 7.95
C ILE A 32 -12.39 1.00 8.67
N PRO A 33 -11.74 1.62 9.68
CA PRO A 33 -12.27 2.83 10.31
C PRO A 33 -12.47 3.96 9.29
N LYS A 34 -13.50 4.79 9.47
CA LYS A 34 -13.89 5.83 8.49
C LYS A 34 -12.81 6.89 8.20
N ASN A 35 -11.85 7.07 9.09
CA ASN A 35 -10.74 8.01 8.95
C ASN A 35 -9.58 7.47 8.10
N PHE A 36 -9.66 6.22 7.63
CA PHE A 36 -8.69 5.65 6.70
C PHE A 36 -9.21 5.70 5.28
N ILE A 37 -8.31 6.05 4.37
CA ILE A 37 -8.49 5.97 2.93
C ILE A 37 -8.02 4.58 2.50
N ILE A 38 -8.89 3.83 1.82
CA ILE A 38 -8.49 2.61 1.12
C ILE A 38 -7.82 3.05 -0.18
N ASN A 39 -6.52 2.78 -0.31
CA ASN A 39 -5.71 3.26 -1.42
C ASN A 39 -5.17 2.16 -2.34
N SER A 40 -5.43 0.87 -2.04
CA SER A 40 -5.28 -0.20 -3.03
C SER A 40 -6.19 -1.40 -2.77
N TYR A 41 -6.51 -2.14 -3.84
CA TYR A 41 -7.41 -3.30 -3.84
C TYR A 41 -6.96 -4.39 -4.83
N PHE A 42 -7.36 -5.63 -4.57
CA PHE A 42 -7.26 -6.76 -5.49
C PHE A 42 -8.58 -7.52 -5.48
N ASN A 43 -9.34 -7.43 -6.56
CA ASN A 43 -10.77 -7.79 -6.59
C ASN A 43 -11.49 -7.05 -5.44
N ASP A 44 -12.24 -7.76 -4.59
CA ASP A 44 -12.95 -7.20 -3.44
C ASP A 44 -12.09 -7.10 -2.16
N MET A 45 -10.79 -7.41 -2.25
CA MET A 45 -9.89 -7.42 -1.09
C MET A 45 -9.15 -6.09 -0.95
N ILE A 46 -9.18 -5.51 0.24
CA ILE A 46 -8.41 -4.32 0.59
C ILE A 46 -6.93 -4.70 0.70
N MET A 47 -6.08 -4.03 -0.06
CA MET A 47 -4.65 -4.34 -0.14
C MET A 47 -3.78 -3.31 0.57
N SER A 48 -4.24 -2.07 0.72
CA SER A 48 -3.59 -1.07 1.55
C SER A 48 -4.57 0.00 2.03
N VAL A 49 -4.18 0.64 3.13
CA VAL A 49 -4.88 1.81 3.68
C VAL A 49 -3.89 2.87 4.11
N ARG A 50 -4.33 4.13 4.14
CA ARG A 50 -3.59 5.26 4.72
C ARG A 50 -4.50 6.19 5.51
N ASN A 51 -3.95 6.84 6.52
CA ASN A 51 -4.55 7.96 7.23
C ASN A 51 -3.57 9.14 7.15
N ASN A 52 -4.01 10.20 6.49
CA ASN A 52 -3.18 11.38 6.23
C ASN A 52 -3.03 12.29 7.44
N LEU A 53 -3.94 12.22 8.42
CA LEU A 53 -3.85 13.03 9.64
C LEU A 53 -2.76 12.47 10.56
N ASP A 54 -2.75 11.15 10.73
CA ASP A 54 -1.81 10.49 11.63
C ASP A 54 -0.48 10.10 10.95
N TYR A 55 -0.42 10.16 9.60
CA TYR A 55 0.64 9.62 8.74
C TYR A 55 0.91 8.12 9.00
N VAL A 56 -0.17 7.37 9.13
CA VAL A 56 -0.13 5.91 9.31
C VAL A 56 -0.61 5.26 8.04
N CYS A 57 0.09 4.21 7.60
CA CYS A 57 -0.32 3.37 6.48
C CYS A 57 -0.17 1.88 6.84
N GLY A 58 -0.90 1.04 6.12
CA GLY A 58 -0.84 -0.41 6.28
C GLY A 58 -0.95 -1.11 4.93
N PHE A 59 -0.23 -2.22 4.79
CA PHE A 59 -0.18 -3.02 3.56
C PHE A 59 -0.48 -4.48 3.88
N GLN A 60 -1.37 -5.10 3.12
CA GLN A 60 -1.77 -6.52 3.26
C GLN A 60 -0.79 -7.48 2.55
N PHE A 61 0.20 -6.91 1.87
CA PHE A 61 1.21 -7.58 1.06
C PHE A 61 2.62 -7.23 1.53
N HIS A 62 3.61 -7.91 0.97
CA HIS A 62 5.01 -7.84 1.39
C HIS A 62 5.83 -7.02 0.39
N PRO A 63 6.07 -5.72 0.63
CA PRO A 63 6.92 -4.91 -0.24
C PRO A 63 8.40 -5.32 -0.20
N GLU A 64 8.83 -6.05 0.83
CA GLU A 64 10.20 -6.55 0.98
C GLU A 64 10.50 -7.82 0.16
N SER A 65 9.47 -8.52 -0.30
CA SER A 65 9.63 -9.80 -1.01
C SER A 65 10.19 -9.59 -2.42
N ILE A 66 11.03 -10.54 -2.87
CA ILE A 66 11.55 -10.61 -4.25
C ILE A 66 10.42 -10.63 -5.30
N LEU A 67 9.21 -11.07 -4.92
CA LEU A 67 8.05 -11.12 -5.81
C LEU A 67 7.34 -9.77 -5.97
N THR A 68 7.73 -8.75 -5.19
CA THR A 68 7.26 -7.37 -5.34
C THR A 68 8.39 -6.56 -6.00
N THR A 69 8.44 -6.56 -7.33
CA THR A 69 9.58 -6.02 -8.09
C THR A 69 9.84 -4.53 -7.87
N SER A 70 8.79 -3.74 -7.62
CA SER A 70 8.90 -2.31 -7.28
C SER A 70 8.87 -2.05 -5.77
N GLY A 71 9.09 -3.09 -4.95
CA GLY A 71 8.92 -3.04 -3.51
C GLY A 71 9.89 -2.10 -2.78
N ALA A 72 11.15 -2.04 -3.22
CA ALA A 72 12.14 -1.10 -2.68
C ALA A 72 11.74 0.37 -2.94
N LEU A 73 11.30 0.69 -4.16
CA LEU A 73 10.83 2.03 -4.51
C LEU A 73 9.56 2.40 -3.71
N LEU A 74 8.64 1.45 -3.54
CA LEU A 74 7.47 1.65 -2.70
C LEU A 74 7.87 1.95 -1.24
N LEU A 75 8.82 1.21 -0.66
CA LEU A 75 9.32 1.46 0.70
C LEU A 75 9.97 2.84 0.85
N GLU A 76 10.75 3.28 -0.13
CA GLU A 76 11.33 4.63 -0.16
C GLU A 76 10.22 5.68 -0.10
N LYS A 77 9.21 5.57 -0.99
CA LYS A 77 8.06 6.49 -1.02
C LYS A 77 7.24 6.47 0.27
N ILE A 78 7.09 5.31 0.91
CA ILE A 78 6.43 5.17 2.22
C ILE A 78 7.19 5.96 3.29
N ILE A 79 8.52 5.80 3.36
CA ILE A 79 9.36 6.47 4.36
C ILE A 79 9.34 7.98 4.11
N ASP A 80 9.46 8.43 2.86
CA ASP A 80 9.40 9.84 2.50
C ASP A 80 8.06 10.47 2.91
N TRP A 81 6.96 9.82 2.55
CA TRP A 81 5.62 10.27 2.90
C TRP A 81 5.41 10.32 4.42
N ALA A 82 5.74 9.25 5.15
CA ALA A 82 5.54 9.20 6.60
C ALA A 82 6.42 10.21 7.35
N SER A 83 7.65 10.43 6.86
CA SER A 83 8.59 11.37 7.46
C SER A 83 8.25 12.84 7.17
N SER A 84 7.47 13.10 6.12
CA SER A 84 7.02 14.47 5.80
C SER A 84 6.18 15.11 6.91
N LYS A 85 5.62 14.32 7.83
CA LYS A 85 4.96 14.79 9.05
C LYS A 85 5.84 15.69 9.93
N TYR A 86 7.15 15.48 9.90
CA TYR A 86 8.11 16.13 10.79
C TYR A 86 9.00 17.15 10.06
N LYS A 87 8.76 17.38 8.77
CA LYS A 87 9.40 18.46 8.01
C LYS A 87 8.55 19.72 8.13
#